data_AF-X1SDU0-F1
#
_entry.id   AF-X1SDU0-F1
#
_cell.length_a   1.000
_cell.length_b   1.000
_cell.length_c   1.000
_cell.angle_alpha   90.00
_cell.angle_beta   90.00
_cell.angle_gamma   90.00
#
_symmetry.space_group_name_H-M   'P 1'
#
loop_
_entity.id
_entity.type
_entity.pdbx_description
1 polymer ?
#
loop_
_entity_poly.entity_id
_entity_poly.type
_entity_poly.pdbx_seq_one_letter_code
_entity_poly.pdbx_strand_id
1 'polypeptide(L)'
;IRNLYKKRIYDEDQTRDRLAGLNLPAEQITVLMHQWFYDKVEELDTNWTKAETLRYLKRNIITPDRAKHELYLHGYTEERIGVILRDAQWTPPKE
;
A
#
# COMPACT_ATOMS: atom_id res chain seq x y z
N ILE A 1 18.91 -0.94 9.60
CA ILE A 1 17.83 -1.16 10.60
C ILE A 1 16.47 -0.78 10.00
N ARG A 2 16.24 0.49 9.59
CA ARG A 2 15.01 0.94 8.88
C ARG A 2 14.49 -0.02 7.80
N ASN A 3 15.30 -0.34 6.79
CA ASN A 3 14.86 -1.18 5.67
C ASN A 3 14.41 -2.59 6.10
N LEU A 4 15.01 -3.15 7.16
CA LEU A 4 14.64 -4.46 7.69
C LEU A 4 13.33 -4.40 8.47
N TYR A 5 13.10 -3.31 9.21
CA TYR A 5 11.81 -3.04 9.86
C TYR A 5 10.68 -2.80 8.85
N LYS A 6 10.93 -2.01 7.80
CA LYS A 6 9.97 -1.76 6.71
C LYS A 6 9.57 -3.06 5.99
N LYS A 7 10.54 -3.94 5.74
CA LYS A 7 10.32 -5.27 5.12
C LYS A 7 9.76 -6.34 6.07
N ARG A 8 9.37 -5.99 7.30
CA ARG A 8 8.87 -6.92 8.34
C ARG A 8 9.86 -8.03 8.72
N ILE A 9 11.15 -7.84 8.45
CA ILE A 9 12.22 -8.75 8.88
C ILE A 9 12.52 -8.52 10.36
N TYR A 10 12.43 -7.27 10.82
CA TYR A 10 12.40 -6.93 12.23
C TYR A 10 11.01 -6.49 12.66
N ASP A 11 10.61 -6.93 13.84
CA ASP A 11 9.47 -6.37 14.56
C ASP A 11 9.87 -5.07 15.29
N GLU A 12 8.91 -4.47 15.98
CA GLU A 12 9.09 -3.21 16.67
C GLU A 12 10.15 -3.29 17.79
N ASP A 13 10.10 -4.34 18.60
CA ASP A 13 11.00 -4.55 19.73
C ASP A 13 12.43 -4.81 19.25
N GLN A 14 12.62 -5.71 18.29
CA GLN A 14 13.92 -5.97 17.65
C GLN A 14 14.53 -4.73 17.00
N THR A 15 13.69 -3.87 16.44
CA THR A 15 14.14 -2.62 15.81
C THR A 15 14.57 -1.62 16.88
N ARG A 16 13.78 -1.47 17.95
CA ARG A 16 14.12 -0.61 19.10
C ARG A 16 15.41 -1.04 19.77
N ASP A 17 15.59 -2.34 20.03
CA ASP A 17 16.79 -2.88 20.66
C ASP A 17 18.05 -2.60 19.84
N ARG A 18 17.96 -2.76 18.50
CA ARG A 18 19.08 -2.47 17.60
C ARG A 18 19.39 -0.98 17.51
N LEU A 19 18.39 -0.11 17.63
CA LEU A 19 18.60 1.33 17.67
C LEU A 19 19.19 1.77 19.02
N ALA A 20 18.74 1.18 20.13
CA ALA A 20 19.30 1.40 21.45
C ALA A 20 20.78 0.98 21.52
N GLY A 21 21.14 -0.13 20.86
CA GLY A 21 22.52 -0.59 20.71
C GLY A 21 23.44 0.37 19.93
N LEU A 22 22.89 1.40 19.27
CA LEU A 22 23.64 2.48 18.63
C LEU A 22 23.75 3.73 19.54
N ASN A 23 23.41 3.62 20.82
CA ASN A 23 23.36 4.72 21.78
C ASN A 23 22.43 5.87 21.37
N LEU A 24 21.36 5.56 20.63
CA LEU A 24 20.31 6.55 20.32
C LEU A 24 19.44 6.79 21.56
N PRO A 25 19.10 8.05 21.90
CA PRO A 25 18.16 8.34 22.97
C PRO A 25 16.78 7.73 22.72
N ALA A 26 16.11 7.28 23.78
CA ALA A 26 14.81 6.63 23.69
C ALA A 26 13.75 7.47 22.94
N GLU A 27 13.74 8.79 23.16
CA GLU A 27 12.87 9.73 22.44
C GLU A 27 13.15 9.73 20.93
N GLN A 28 14.42 9.73 20.53
CA GLN A 28 14.81 9.70 19.12
C GLN A 28 14.41 8.38 18.46
N ILE A 29 14.52 7.27 19.18
CA ILE A 29 14.07 5.96 18.72
C ILE A 29 12.56 5.97 18.50
N THR A 30 11.78 6.51 19.43
CA THR A 30 10.32 6.60 19.31
C THR A 30 9.91 7.44 18.08
N VAL A 31 10.56 8.59 17.85
CA VAL A 31 10.29 9.40 16.65
C VAL A 31 10.60 8.64 15.36
N LEU A 32 11.74 7.94 15.29
CA LEU A 32 12.11 7.13 14.13
C LEU A 32 11.12 5.98 13.90
N MET A 33 10.67 5.31 14.95
CA MET A 33 9.71 4.22 14.85
C MET A 33 8.35 4.70 14.35
N HIS A 34 7.87 5.86 14.82
CA HIS A 34 6.65 6.48 14.31
C HIS A 34 6.78 6.86 12.84
N GLN A 35 7.85 7.57 12.46
CA GLN A 35 8.09 7.95 11.07
C GLN A 35 8.15 6.72 10.16
N TRP A 36 8.91 5.70 10.55
CA TRP A 36 9.07 4.50 9.73
C TRP A 36 7.82 3.63 9.70
N PHE A 37 6.96 3.67 10.71
CA PHE A 37 5.66 3.01 10.67
C PHE A 37 4.80 3.60 9.56
N TYR A 38 4.72 4.94 9.46
CA TYR A 38 4.02 5.60 8.35
C TYR A 38 4.69 5.31 7.00
N ASP A 39 6.02 5.42 6.91
CA ASP A 39 6.73 5.13 5.66
C ASP A 39 6.60 3.65 5.23
N LYS A 40 6.44 2.72 6.19
CA LYS A 40 6.25 1.28 5.95
C LYS A 40 4.87 1.00 5.39
N VAL A 41 3.86 1.75 5.83
CA VAL A 41 2.52 1.70 5.23
C VAL A 41 2.57 2.20 3.80
N GLU A 42 3.30 3.29 3.51
CA GLU A 42 3.44 3.81 2.14
C GLU A 42 4.29 2.93 1.20
N GLU A 43 5.37 2.30 1.68
CA GLU A 43 6.26 1.46 0.83
C GLU A 43 5.76 0.02 0.62
N LEU A 44 4.94 -0.52 1.53
CA LEU A 44 4.38 -1.88 1.36
C LEU A 44 3.19 -1.90 0.39
N ASP A 45 2.53 -0.76 0.19
CA ASP A 45 1.63 -0.51 -0.93
C ASP A 45 2.39 0.28 -2.00
N THR A 46 3.35 -0.34 -2.70
CA THR A 46 3.65 0.16 -4.05
C THR A 46 2.37 -0.03 -4.86
N ASN A 47 1.51 0.98 -4.85
CA ASN A 47 0.20 0.95 -5.49
C ASN A 47 0.39 0.43 -6.90
N TRP A 48 -0.41 -0.56 -7.29
CA TRP A 48 -0.40 -1.01 -8.67
C TRP A 48 -0.71 0.17 -9.54
N THR A 49 -0.02 0.32 -10.67
CA THR A 49 -0.43 1.33 -11.64
C THR A 49 -1.90 1.12 -12.01
N LYS A 50 -2.63 2.18 -12.39
CA LYS A 50 -4.01 2.04 -12.91
C LYS A 50 -4.13 0.92 -13.94
N ALA A 51 -3.15 0.75 -14.82
CA ALA A 51 -3.15 -0.29 -15.83
C ALA A 51 -3.08 -1.70 -15.21
N GLU A 52 -2.23 -1.92 -14.21
CA GLU A 52 -2.12 -3.18 -13.48
C GLU A 52 -3.40 -3.48 -12.69
N THR A 53 -3.94 -2.51 -11.96
CA THR A 53 -5.21 -2.64 -11.21
C THR A 53 -6.34 -3.11 -12.12
N LEU A 54 -6.52 -2.46 -13.28
CA LEU A 54 -7.57 -2.83 -14.22
C LEU A 54 -7.32 -4.17 -14.89
N ARG A 55 -6.06 -4.51 -15.19
CA ARG A 55 -5.69 -5.83 -15.73
C ARG A 55 -6.01 -6.94 -14.73
N TYR A 56 -5.69 -6.74 -13.44
CA TYR A 56 -5.97 -7.72 -12.40
C TYR A 56 -7.46 -7.87 -12.13
N LEU A 57 -8.21 -6.77 -12.15
CA LEU A 57 -9.67 -6.79 -12.02
C LEU A 57 -10.31 -7.58 -13.18
N LYS A 58 -9.94 -7.28 -14.44
CA LYS A 58 -10.47 -7.99 -15.62
C LYS A 58 -10.18 -9.48 -15.62
N ARG A 59 -9.07 -9.89 -15.00
CA ARG A 59 -8.67 -11.30 -14.84
C ARG A 59 -9.24 -11.95 -13.57
N ASN A 60 -10.06 -11.24 -12.81
CA ASN A 60 -10.58 -11.68 -11.50
C ASN A 60 -9.48 -12.08 -10.49
N ILE A 61 -8.29 -11.47 -10.59
CA ILE A 61 -7.18 -11.67 -9.65
C ILE A 61 -7.42 -10.87 -8.35
N ILE A 62 -8.11 -9.74 -8.46
CA ILE A 62 -8.47 -8.88 -7.33
C ILE A 62 -9.97 -8.59 -7.33
N THR A 63 -10.50 -8.24 -6.16
CA THR A 63 -11.91 -7.86 -6.01
C THR A 63 -12.17 -6.44 -6.55
N PRO A 64 -13.42 -6.11 -6.92
CA PRO A 64 -13.81 -4.74 -7.25
C PRO A 64 -13.51 -3.73 -6.14
N ASP A 65 -13.68 -4.11 -4.87
CA ASP A 65 -13.37 -3.23 -3.73
C ASP A 65 -11.87 -2.96 -3.59
N ARG A 66 -11.01 -3.96 -3.83
CA ARG A 66 -9.56 -3.71 -3.87
C ARG A 66 -9.20 -2.80 -5.04
N ALA A 67 -9.81 -3.00 -6.21
CA ALA A 67 -9.60 -2.10 -7.35
C ALA A 67 -10.09 -0.66 -7.07
N LYS A 68 -11.20 -0.49 -6.34
CA LYS A 68 -11.70 0.82 -5.87
C LYS A 68 -10.67 1.49 -4.96
N HIS A 69 -10.13 0.75 -3.99
CA HIS A 69 -9.11 1.27 -3.06
C HIS A 69 -7.84 1.73 -3.78
N GLU A 70 -7.31 0.93 -4.70
CA GLU A 70 -6.13 1.29 -5.51
C GLU A 70 -6.38 2.57 -6.31
N LEU A 71 -7.52 2.67 -7.00
CA LEU A 71 -7.86 3.86 -7.78
C LEU A 71 -8.07 5.10 -6.89
N TYR A 72 -8.57 4.93 -5.66
CA TYR A 72 -8.64 6.00 -4.68
C TYR A 72 -7.23 6.50 -4.27
N LEU A 73 -6.28 5.58 -4.08
CA LEU A 73 -4.88 5.93 -3.79
C LEU A 73 -4.18 6.65 -4.97
N HIS A 74 -4.65 6.46 -6.20
CA HIS A 74 -4.24 7.25 -7.37
C HIS A 74 -4.89 8.64 -7.45
N GLY A 75 -5.73 9.01 -6.48
CA GLY A 75 -6.38 10.33 -6.42
C GLY A 75 -7.62 10.46 -7.29
N TYR A 76 -8.23 9.36 -7.76
CA TYR A 76 -9.49 9.44 -8.50
C TYR A 76 -10.68 9.70 -7.56
N THR A 77 -11.63 10.50 -8.03
CA THR A 77 -12.89 10.74 -7.32
C THR A 77 -13.79 9.50 -7.37
N GLU A 78 -14.72 9.37 -6.41
CA GLU A 78 -15.64 8.22 -6.35
C GLU A 78 -16.46 8.06 -7.64
N GLU A 79 -16.93 9.17 -8.23
CA GLU A 79 -17.61 9.16 -9.52
C GLU A 79 -16.72 8.57 -10.62
N ARG A 80 -15.48 9.04 -10.72
CA ARG A 80 -14.53 8.59 -11.74
C ARG A 80 -14.18 7.11 -11.57
N ILE A 81 -14.02 6.67 -10.34
CA ILE A 81 -13.80 5.25 -10.02
C ILE A 81 -14.99 4.41 -10.47
N GLY A 82 -16.22 4.86 -10.19
CA GLY A 82 -17.43 4.18 -10.61
C GLY A 82 -17.51 3.98 -12.12
N VAL A 83 -17.17 5.00 -12.91
CA VAL A 83 -17.11 4.89 -14.37
C VAL A 83 -16.05 3.89 -14.82
N ILE A 84 -14.84 3.98 -14.27
CA ILE A 84 -13.72 3.09 -14.62
C ILE A 84 -14.04 1.62 -14.32
N LEU A 85 -14.62 1.33 -13.15
CA LEU A 85 -14.94 -0.04 -12.75
C LEU A 85 -16.06 -0.64 -13.61
N ARG A 86 -17.10 0.14 -13.94
CA ARG A 86 -18.18 -0.31 -14.84
C ARG A 86 -17.64 -0.64 -16.22
N ASP A 87 -16.81 0.23 -16.80
CA ASP A 87 -16.17 -0.01 -18.11
C ASP A 87 -15.29 -1.27 -18.07
N ALA A 88 -14.51 -1.44 -16.99
CA ALA A 88 -13.60 -2.57 -16.85
C ALA A 88 -14.32 -3.93 -16.80
N GLN A 89 -15.56 -3.96 -16.29
CA GLN A 89 -16.37 -5.17 -16.16
C GLN A 89 -17.44 -5.32 -17.25
N TRP A 90 -17.54 -4.34 -18.15
CA TRP A 90 -18.53 -4.38 -19.22
C TRP A 90 -18.21 -5.47 -20.23
N THR A 91 -19.20 -6.30 -20.54
CA THR A 91 -19.14 -7.29 -21.61
C THR A 91 -20.12 -6.89 -22.71
N PRO A 92 -19.68 -6.83 -23.98
CA PRO A 92 -20.59 -6.51 -25.09
C PRO A 92 -21.72 -7.56 -25.19
N PRO A 93 -22.93 -7.16 -25.62
CA PRO A 93 -23.99 -8.10 -25.93
C PRO A 93 -23.52 -9.09 -27.02
N LYS A 94 -23.96 -10.34 -26.94
CA LYS A 94 -23.75 -11.30 -28.04
C LYS A 94 -24.63 -10.88 -29.21
N GLU A 95 -24.03 -10.81 -30.40
CA GLU A 95 -24.71 -10.59 -31.69
C GLU A 95 -25.73 -11.69 -32.00
#